data_AF-A0A432RL94-F1
#
_entry.id   AF-A0A432RL94-F1
#
_cell.length_a   1.000
_cell.length_b   1.000
_cell.length_c   1.000
_cell.angle_alpha   90.00
_cell.angle_beta   90.00
_cell.angle_gamma   90.00
#
_symmetry.space_group_name_H-M   'P 1'
#
loop_
_entity.id
_entity.type
_entity.pdbx_description
1 polymer ?
#
loop_
_entity_poly.entity_id
_entity_poly.type
_entity_poly.pdbx_seq_one_letter_code
_entity_poly.pdbx_strand_id
1 'polypeptide(L)'
;MRGSNCIKKFSSITDTESYHGEENDLYYYCVYVGKASLIVEPMDSIWYVQDGYVASHRGGEVHSTEMAVVIRGYTPPKRIAEINTCPVLPYINGCATSQLLPPIRIGDPTFQLLSMPPHTSEQAHHIHSTARVVFVYEGSGICEHGSKGHTESMSLEKGDVLIIDKMYPHHFVTEP
;
A
#
# COMPACT_ATOMS: atom_id res chain seq x y z
N MET A 1 2.40 25.74 -4.97
CA MET A 1 1.21 25.42 -5.80
C MET A 1 1.68 24.92 -7.16
N ARG A 2 1.83 23.61 -7.30
CA ARG A 2 1.94 22.92 -8.59
C ARG A 2 1.22 21.59 -8.45
N GLY A 3 0.45 21.23 -9.47
CA GLY A 3 -0.20 19.94 -9.58
C GLY A 3 0.85 18.84 -9.66
N SER A 4 0.82 17.96 -8.69
CA SER A 4 1.53 16.69 -8.67
C SER A 4 0.41 15.65 -8.62
N ASN A 5 0.47 14.60 -9.44
CA ASN A 5 -0.54 13.53 -9.40
C ASN A 5 -0.55 12.91 -8.01
N CYS A 6 -1.47 13.35 -7.15
CA CYS A 6 -1.56 12.99 -5.74
C CYS A 6 -1.92 11.51 -5.51
N ILE A 7 -2.36 10.84 -6.58
CA ILE A 7 -2.52 9.41 -6.65
C ILE A 7 -1.85 8.93 -7.94
N LYS A 8 -1.09 7.84 -7.83
CA LYS A 8 -0.47 7.15 -8.97
C LYS A 8 -0.83 5.68 -8.94
N LYS A 9 -1.28 5.16 -10.08
CA LYS A 9 -1.52 3.74 -10.26
C LYS A 9 -0.53 3.15 -11.24
N PHE A 10 0.01 2.01 -10.87
CA PHE A 10 0.85 1.14 -11.68
C PHE A 10 0.01 -0.08 -12.01
N SER A 11 -0.18 -0.35 -13.31
CA SER A 11 -1.12 -1.37 -13.74
C SER A 11 -0.40 -2.70 -13.86
N SER A 12 -0.82 -3.70 -13.08
CA SER A 12 -0.26 -5.06 -13.06
C SER A 12 1.21 -5.20 -12.56
N ILE A 13 1.47 -6.31 -11.85
CA ILE A 13 2.81 -6.76 -11.42
C ILE A 13 3.74 -7.14 -12.59
N THR A 14 3.27 -7.05 -13.83
CA THR A 14 4.09 -7.25 -15.03
C THR A 14 4.96 -6.05 -15.35
N ASP A 15 4.55 -4.87 -14.88
CA ASP A 15 5.23 -3.61 -15.18
C ASP A 15 6.38 -3.43 -14.20
N THR A 16 7.61 -3.33 -14.73
CA THR A 16 8.80 -3.07 -13.91
C THR A 16 8.97 -1.56 -13.79
N GLU A 17 8.34 -0.98 -12.78
CA GLU A 17 8.41 0.45 -12.50
C GLU A 17 8.82 0.72 -11.05
N SER A 18 9.37 1.91 -10.82
CA SER A 18 9.70 2.38 -9.47
C SER A 18 9.21 3.79 -9.20
N TYR A 19 8.73 4.02 -7.98
CA TYR A 19 8.33 5.34 -7.50
C TYR A 19 9.07 5.74 -6.24
N HIS A 20 9.47 7.01 -6.15
CA HIS A 20 10.14 7.57 -4.99
C HIS A 20 9.20 8.48 -4.21
N GLY A 21 9.18 8.33 -2.89
CA GLY A 21 8.51 9.25 -1.99
C GLY A 21 9.10 10.65 -2.05
N GLU A 22 8.35 11.63 -1.56
CA GLU A 22 8.72 13.04 -1.60
C GLU A 22 9.71 13.39 -0.47
N GLU A 23 10.53 14.42 -0.67
CA GLU A 23 11.57 14.82 0.29
C GLU A 23 11.03 15.15 1.69
N ASN A 24 9.78 15.63 1.75
CA ASN A 24 9.10 16.02 2.98
C ASN A 24 8.21 14.91 3.57
N ASP A 25 8.29 13.68 3.06
CA ASP A 25 7.61 12.55 3.69
C ASP A 25 8.32 12.14 4.98
N LEU A 26 7.55 11.59 5.93
CA LEU A 26 8.08 11.15 7.22
C LEU A 26 9.20 10.12 7.06
N TYR A 27 9.07 9.29 6.02
CA TYR A 27 10.09 8.35 5.59
C TYR A 27 10.34 8.55 4.10
N TYR A 28 11.59 8.50 3.68
CA TYR A 28 11.91 8.34 2.27
C TYR A 28 11.74 6.87 1.89
N TYR A 29 11.01 6.61 0.81
CA TYR A 29 10.73 5.26 0.35
C TYR A 29 10.84 5.14 -1.17
N CYS A 30 11.09 3.92 -1.65
CA CYS A 30 11.04 3.56 -3.06
C CYS A 30 10.13 2.34 -3.23
N VAL A 31 9.08 2.45 -4.04
CA VAL A 31 8.18 1.35 -4.39
C VAL A 31 8.66 0.72 -5.69
N TYR A 32 8.67 -0.61 -5.76
CA TYR A 32 8.93 -1.42 -6.92
C TYR A 32 7.72 -2.30 -7.19
N VAL A 33 7.23 -2.27 -8.43
CA VAL A 33 6.09 -3.07 -8.88
C VAL A 33 6.61 -4.25 -9.68
N GLY A 34 6.07 -5.44 -9.43
CA GLY A 34 6.50 -6.68 -10.05
C GLY A 34 7.77 -7.28 -9.48
N LYS A 35 8.45 -8.07 -10.31
CA LYS A 35 9.68 -8.78 -9.94
C LYS A 35 10.83 -7.80 -9.78
N ALA A 36 11.44 -7.78 -8.59
CA ALA A 36 12.61 -6.96 -8.31
C ALA A 36 13.66 -7.77 -7.55
N SER A 37 14.92 -7.61 -7.95
CA SER A 37 16.08 -8.09 -7.20
C SER A 37 16.86 -6.88 -6.71
N LEU A 38 16.90 -6.69 -5.40
CA LEU A 38 17.35 -5.45 -4.78
C LEU A 38 18.43 -5.73 -3.74
N ILE A 39 19.45 -4.89 -3.72
CA ILE A 39 20.41 -4.83 -2.63
C ILE A 39 19.97 -3.71 -1.70
N VAL A 40 19.58 -4.07 -0.48
CA VAL A 40 19.11 -3.15 0.55
C VAL A 40 20.30 -2.76 1.43
N GLU A 41 20.48 -1.47 1.69
CA GLU A 41 21.55 -1.00 2.56
C GLU A 41 21.32 -1.46 4.02
N PRO A 42 22.38 -1.62 4.84
CA PRO A 42 22.25 -2.13 6.21
C PRO A 42 21.29 -1.34 7.12
N MET A 43 21.12 -0.04 6.86
CA MET A 43 20.25 0.85 7.66
C MET A 43 18.84 1.01 7.08
N ASP A 44 18.56 0.37 5.95
CA ASP A 44 17.26 0.43 5.30
C ASP A 44 16.47 -0.87 5.57
N SER A 45 15.18 -0.81 5.31
CA SER A 45 14.33 -2.00 5.25
C SER A 45 13.65 -2.12 3.91
N ILE A 46 13.26 -3.34 3.59
CA ILE A 46 12.41 -3.66 2.46
C ILE A 46 11.17 -4.39 2.98
N TRP A 47 10.02 -3.96 2.47
CA TRP A 47 8.71 -4.46 2.82
C TRP A 47 8.06 -4.98 1.55
N TYR A 48 7.74 -6.26 1.47
CA TYR A 48 7.32 -6.87 0.21
C TYR A 48 6.16 -7.84 0.38
N VAL A 49 5.48 -8.07 -0.73
CA VAL A 49 4.44 -9.09 -0.90
C VAL A 49 5.01 -10.17 -1.80
N GLN A 50 4.85 -11.42 -1.39
CA GLN A 50 5.30 -12.58 -2.16
C GLN A 50 4.60 -13.85 -1.70
N ASP A 51 4.07 -14.62 -2.66
CA ASP A 51 3.61 -16.00 -2.46
C ASP A 51 2.57 -16.14 -1.33
N GLY A 52 1.68 -15.16 -1.19
CA GLY A 52 0.66 -15.11 -0.13
C GLY A 52 1.17 -14.66 1.24
N TYR A 53 2.37 -14.09 1.32
CA TYR A 53 2.94 -13.52 2.53
C TYR A 53 3.30 -12.06 2.35
N VAL A 54 3.33 -11.33 3.46
CA VAL A 54 4.03 -10.06 3.58
C VAL A 54 5.23 -10.22 4.49
N ALA A 55 6.32 -9.53 4.19
CA ALA A 55 7.51 -9.57 5.02
C ALA A 55 8.22 -8.22 5.08
N SER A 56 8.91 -7.99 6.20
CA SER A 56 9.88 -6.93 6.36
C SER A 56 11.27 -7.53 6.56
N HIS A 57 12.24 -7.10 5.76
CA HIS A 57 13.65 -7.48 5.86
C HIS A 57 14.53 -6.24 6.01
N ARG A 58 15.75 -6.41 6.54
CA ARG A 58 16.74 -5.34 6.68
C ARG A 58 18.05 -5.75 6.03
N GLY A 59 18.63 -4.84 5.24
CA GLY A 59 19.89 -5.07 4.53
C GLY A 59 19.94 -6.29 3.62
N GLY A 60 20.98 -6.34 2.77
CA GLY A 60 21.30 -7.49 1.95
C GLY A 60 20.42 -7.65 0.72
N GLU A 61 20.59 -8.78 0.06
CA GLU A 61 19.86 -9.10 -1.18
C GLU A 61 18.46 -9.63 -0.86
N VAL A 62 17.46 -9.06 -1.53
CA VAL A 62 16.07 -9.49 -1.45
C VAL A 62 15.48 -9.55 -2.84
N HIS A 63 14.79 -10.66 -3.12
CA HIS A 63 13.99 -10.85 -4.31
C HIS A 63 12.53 -10.72 -3.91
N SER A 64 11.79 -9.83 -4.57
CA SER A 64 10.34 -9.76 -4.48
C SER A 64 9.75 -10.16 -5.83
N THR A 65 8.60 -10.84 -5.81
CA THR A 65 7.91 -11.33 -7.01
C THR A 65 6.72 -10.46 -7.41
N GLU A 66 6.13 -9.71 -6.48
CA GLU A 66 4.87 -8.98 -6.70
C GLU A 66 5.00 -7.47 -6.44
N MET A 67 5.44 -7.08 -5.24
CA MET A 67 5.66 -5.69 -4.88
C MET A 67 6.73 -5.59 -3.79
N ALA A 68 7.57 -4.56 -3.84
CA ALA A 68 8.48 -4.22 -2.75
C ALA A 68 8.52 -2.72 -2.46
N VAL A 69 8.72 -2.37 -1.20
CA VAL A 69 8.91 -0.99 -0.74
C VAL A 69 10.18 -0.92 0.09
N VAL A 70 11.19 -0.22 -0.40
CA VAL A 70 12.40 0.07 0.36
C VAL A 70 12.15 1.35 1.17
N ILE A 71 12.34 1.29 2.48
CA ILE A 71 12.20 2.43 3.40
C ILE A 71 13.58 2.76 3.96
N ARG A 72 14.04 3.99 3.72
CA ARG A 72 15.39 4.42 4.10
C ARG A 72 15.49 4.78 5.57
N GLY A 73 16.57 4.36 6.21
CA GLY A 73 16.86 4.70 7.62
C GLY A 73 15.90 4.09 8.65
N TYR A 74 15.00 3.19 8.24
CA TYR A 74 14.11 2.45 9.13
C TYR A 74 14.48 0.98 9.13
N THR A 75 14.92 0.46 10.29
CA THR A 75 15.50 -0.88 10.41
C THR A 75 14.77 -1.76 11.44
N PRO A 76 13.49 -2.10 11.22
CA PRO A 76 12.72 -2.95 12.14
C PRO A 76 13.28 -4.40 12.18
N PRO A 77 12.84 -5.21 13.16
CA PRO A 77 13.06 -6.65 13.15
C PRO A 77 12.57 -7.31 11.85
N LYS A 78 13.21 -8.41 11.45
CA LYS A 78 12.70 -9.24 10.35
C LYS A 78 11.38 -9.86 10.79
N ARG A 79 10.35 -9.77 9.95
CA ARG A 79 9.01 -10.27 10.23
C ARG A 79 8.38 -10.81 8.96
N ILE A 80 7.53 -11.81 9.13
CA ILE A 80 6.71 -12.40 8.07
C ILE A 80 5.31 -12.64 8.62
N ALA A 81 4.29 -12.43 7.80
CA ALA A 81 2.90 -12.73 8.12
C ALA A 81 2.20 -13.27 6.87
N GLU A 82 1.33 -14.26 7.07
CA GLU A 82 0.46 -14.79 6.02
C GLU A 82 -0.64 -13.78 5.69
N ILE A 83 -0.96 -13.66 4.40
CA ILE A 83 -2.13 -12.91 3.93
C ILE A 83 -3.34 -13.83 4.00
N ASN A 84 -4.09 -13.71 5.09
CA ASN A 84 -5.37 -14.37 5.24
C ASN A 84 -6.50 -13.37 4.93
N THR A 85 -7.18 -13.55 3.80
CA THR A 85 -8.29 -12.68 3.36
C THR A 85 -9.59 -12.93 4.12
N CYS A 86 -9.66 -13.96 4.96
CA CYS A 86 -10.81 -14.16 5.84
C CYS A 86 -10.89 -13.03 6.86
N PRO A 87 -12.01 -12.27 6.90
CA PRO A 87 -12.13 -11.15 7.83
C PRO A 87 -12.16 -11.66 9.28
N VAL A 88 -11.27 -11.11 10.11
CA VAL A 88 -11.36 -11.22 11.57
C VAL A 88 -12.04 -9.93 12.05
N LEU A 89 -13.20 -10.06 12.72
CA LEU A 89 -14.05 -8.96 13.20
C LEU A 89 -13.24 -7.85 13.93
N PRO A 90 -13.64 -6.56 13.86
CA PRO A 90 -14.92 -6.03 13.36
C PRO A 90 -14.89 -5.46 11.92
N TYR A 91 -16.06 -5.43 11.28
CA TYR A 91 -16.35 -4.70 10.04
C TYR A 91 -16.75 -3.26 10.38
N ILE A 92 -16.00 -2.28 9.88
CA ILE A 92 -16.22 -0.85 10.15
C ILE A 92 -16.04 -0.08 8.84
N ASN A 93 -17.00 0.79 8.52
CA ASN A 93 -16.90 1.74 7.38
C ASN A 93 -16.57 1.05 6.05
N GLY A 94 -17.29 -0.03 5.72
CA GLY A 94 -17.11 -0.73 4.44
C GLY A 94 -16.03 -1.82 4.42
N CYS A 95 -15.25 -2.00 5.50
CA CYS A 95 -14.14 -2.94 5.47
C CYS A 95 -13.89 -3.64 6.81
N ALA A 96 -13.33 -4.86 6.73
CA ALA A 96 -12.63 -5.48 7.85
C ALA A 96 -11.14 -5.17 7.71
N THR A 97 -10.47 -4.89 8.82
CA THR A 97 -9.04 -4.54 8.81
C THR A 97 -8.24 -5.49 9.68
N SER A 98 -7.04 -5.85 9.22
CA SER A 98 -6.08 -6.67 9.98
C SER A 98 -4.68 -6.08 9.85
N GLN A 99 -3.94 -5.99 10.95
CA GLN A 99 -2.54 -5.57 10.91
C GLN A 99 -1.66 -6.81 10.69
N LEU A 100 -1.19 -7.00 9.46
CA LEU A 100 -0.29 -8.11 9.13
C LEU A 100 1.07 -7.91 9.79
N LEU A 101 1.63 -6.70 9.68
CA LEU A 101 2.88 -6.30 10.34
C LEU A 101 2.63 -5.02 11.14
N PRO A 102 2.34 -5.11 12.45
CA PRO A 102 2.03 -3.93 13.27
C PRO A 102 3.24 -2.99 13.37
N PRO A 103 3.01 -1.69 13.59
CA PRO A 103 4.11 -0.75 13.71
C PRO A 103 4.87 -0.96 15.03
N ILE A 104 6.18 -0.74 15.05
CA ILE A 104 7.01 -0.87 16.27
C ILE A 104 6.67 0.23 17.29
N ARG A 105 6.45 1.45 16.79
CA ARG A 105 5.95 2.60 17.55
C ARG A 105 4.79 3.23 16.79
N ILE A 106 3.91 3.92 17.49
CA ILE A 106 2.81 4.66 16.85
C ILE A 106 3.41 5.65 15.83
N GLY A 107 2.93 5.57 14.57
CA GLY A 107 3.42 6.37 13.46
C GLY A 107 4.54 5.73 12.63
N ASP A 108 5.14 4.64 13.08
CA ASP A 108 6.07 3.85 12.25
C ASP A 108 5.30 3.13 11.12
N PRO A 109 6.00 2.71 10.04
CA PRO A 109 5.41 1.93 8.97
C PRO A 109 4.73 0.65 9.46
N THR A 110 3.62 0.31 8.81
CA THR A 110 2.79 -0.87 9.10
C THR A 110 2.30 -1.48 7.79
N PHE A 111 2.07 -2.79 7.80
CA PHE A 111 1.41 -3.49 6.70
C PHE A 111 0.00 -3.90 7.16
N GLN A 112 -1.02 -3.36 6.50
CA GLN A 112 -2.42 -3.60 6.84
C GLN A 112 -3.14 -4.27 5.68
N LEU A 113 -3.98 -5.24 6.00
CA LEU A 113 -4.93 -5.84 5.08
C LEU A 113 -6.30 -5.19 5.29
N LEU A 114 -6.91 -4.76 4.19
CA LEU A 114 -8.29 -4.30 4.13
C LEU A 114 -9.07 -5.31 3.30
N SER A 115 -10.07 -5.95 3.90
CA SER A 115 -11.01 -6.84 3.21
C SER A 115 -12.34 -6.13 3.03
N MET A 116 -12.77 -5.99 1.78
CA MET A 116 -14.02 -5.33 1.41
C MET A 116 -14.92 -6.34 0.68
N PRO A 117 -16.15 -6.59 1.13
CA PRO A 117 -17.08 -7.44 0.41
C PRO A 117 -17.51 -6.77 -0.90
N PRO A 118 -18.12 -7.51 -1.85
CA PRO A 118 -18.79 -6.91 -3.01
C PRO A 118 -19.86 -5.90 -2.59
N HIS A 119 -20.15 -4.93 -3.47
CA HIS A 119 -21.16 -3.88 -3.26
C HIS A 119 -20.90 -2.93 -2.07
N THR A 120 -19.66 -2.79 -1.63
CA THR A 120 -19.30 -1.82 -0.60
C THR A 120 -19.25 -0.43 -1.20
N SER A 121 -20.06 0.48 -0.65
CA SER A 121 -19.99 1.92 -0.93
C SER A 121 -20.02 2.78 0.33
N GLU A 122 -19.88 2.16 1.51
CA GLU A 122 -20.10 2.86 2.79
C GLU A 122 -18.86 3.64 3.27
N GLN A 123 -17.69 3.41 2.69
CA GLN A 123 -16.45 4.02 3.14
C GLN A 123 -16.47 5.54 2.91
N ALA A 124 -16.43 6.33 3.98
CA ALA A 124 -16.33 7.78 3.84
C ALA A 124 -14.96 8.25 3.30
N HIS A 125 -14.94 9.37 2.58
CA HIS A 125 -13.72 10.10 2.22
C HIS A 125 -12.89 10.36 3.47
N HIS A 126 -11.64 9.91 3.44
CA HIS A 126 -10.72 10.09 4.54
C HIS A 126 -9.33 10.46 4.03
N ILE A 127 -8.50 10.94 4.96
CA ILE A 127 -7.13 11.40 4.71
C ILE A 127 -6.21 10.78 5.75
N HIS A 128 -4.94 10.62 5.37
CA HIS A 128 -3.88 10.14 6.26
C HIS A 128 -2.74 11.15 6.28
N SER A 129 -2.09 11.33 7.43
CA SER A 129 -0.92 12.21 7.55
C SER A 129 0.35 11.63 6.90
N THR A 130 0.32 10.36 6.49
CA THR A 130 1.39 9.63 5.82
C THR A 130 0.93 9.13 4.46
N ALA A 131 1.86 8.93 3.52
CA ALA A 131 1.59 8.26 2.27
C ALA A 131 1.09 6.81 2.49
N ARG A 132 0.35 6.29 1.52
CA ARG A 132 -0.10 4.89 1.49
C ARG A 132 0.38 4.24 0.20
N VAL A 133 0.96 3.05 0.32
CA VAL A 133 1.25 2.17 -0.80
C VAL A 133 0.28 1.00 -0.68
N VAL A 134 -0.62 0.87 -1.64
CA VAL A 134 -1.68 -0.14 -1.65
C VAL A 134 -1.36 -1.14 -2.75
N PHE A 135 -1.47 -2.43 -2.42
CA PHE A 135 -1.41 -3.51 -3.38
C PHE A 135 -2.75 -4.21 -3.43
N VAL A 136 -3.34 -4.32 -4.62
CA VAL A 136 -4.61 -5.04 -4.82
C VAL A 136 -4.29 -6.54 -4.89
N TYR A 137 -4.31 -7.20 -3.73
CA TYR A 137 -3.96 -8.61 -3.61
C TYR A 137 -4.95 -9.55 -4.32
N GLU A 138 -6.24 -9.25 -4.21
CA GLU A 138 -7.34 -10.04 -4.79
C GLU A 138 -8.55 -9.15 -5.07
N GLY A 139 -9.37 -9.56 -6.05
CA GLY A 139 -10.61 -8.88 -6.43
C GLY A 139 -10.41 -7.68 -7.34
N SER A 140 -11.43 -6.84 -7.38
CA SER A 140 -11.48 -5.59 -8.13
C SER A 140 -12.33 -4.56 -7.40
N GLY A 141 -12.14 -3.29 -7.74
CA GLY A 141 -12.90 -2.20 -7.15
C GLY A 141 -12.57 -0.86 -7.81
N ILE A 142 -12.93 0.23 -7.15
CA ILE A 142 -12.64 1.58 -7.61
C ILE A 142 -12.07 2.38 -6.44
N CYS A 143 -10.98 3.11 -6.70
CA CYS A 143 -10.55 4.19 -5.83
C CYS A 143 -11.24 5.48 -6.27
N GLU A 144 -12.07 6.01 -5.39
CA GLU A 144 -12.71 7.31 -5.55
C GLU A 144 -11.88 8.34 -4.79
N HIS A 145 -11.36 9.34 -5.49
CA HIS A 145 -10.39 10.28 -4.93
C HIS A 145 -10.60 11.72 -5.38
N GLY A 146 -9.99 12.64 -4.66
CA GLY A 146 -10.08 14.08 -4.96
C GLY A 146 -10.89 14.86 -3.92
N SER A 147 -11.27 16.07 -4.29
CA SER A 147 -11.85 17.04 -3.34
C SER A 147 -13.37 17.15 -3.51
N LYS A 148 -14.05 17.69 -2.50
CA LYS A 148 -15.51 17.87 -2.54
C LYS A 148 -15.90 18.72 -3.76
N GLY A 149 -16.63 18.12 -4.70
CA GLY A 149 -17.04 18.74 -5.97
C GLY A 149 -16.20 18.35 -7.20
N HIS A 150 -15.07 17.67 -6.99
CA HIS A 150 -14.19 17.11 -8.02
C HIS A 150 -13.69 15.75 -7.56
N THR A 151 -14.56 14.75 -7.65
CA THR A 151 -14.23 13.34 -7.41
C THR A 151 -13.91 12.69 -8.74
N GLU A 152 -12.80 11.97 -8.78
CA GLU A 152 -12.36 11.14 -9.88
C GLU A 152 -12.38 9.67 -9.45
N SER A 153 -12.74 8.81 -10.39
CA SER A 153 -12.84 7.36 -10.19
C SER A 153 -11.69 6.67 -10.92
N MET A 154 -11.02 5.75 -10.23
CA MET A 154 -9.93 4.96 -10.76
C MET A 154 -10.19 3.48 -10.52
N SER A 155 -10.41 2.71 -11.58
CA SER A 155 -10.59 1.26 -11.48
C SER A 155 -9.32 0.57 -10.98
N LEU A 156 -9.51 -0.43 -10.13
CA LEU A 156 -8.49 -1.23 -9.48
C LEU A 156 -8.75 -2.71 -9.78
N GLU A 157 -7.71 -3.42 -10.22
CA GLU A 157 -7.75 -4.86 -10.44
C GLU A 157 -6.60 -5.55 -9.71
N LYS A 158 -6.71 -6.86 -9.52
CA LYS A 158 -5.65 -7.68 -8.91
C LYS A 158 -4.29 -7.38 -9.55
N GLY A 159 -3.31 -7.09 -8.69
CA GLY A 159 -1.94 -6.78 -9.08
C GLY A 159 -1.66 -5.28 -9.27
N ASP A 160 -2.68 -4.43 -9.27
CA ASP A 160 -2.47 -2.98 -9.29
C ASP A 160 -1.77 -2.51 -8.01
N VAL A 161 -0.82 -1.58 -8.18
CA VAL A 161 -0.19 -0.85 -7.08
C VAL A 161 -0.63 0.59 -7.14
N LEU A 162 -1.17 1.09 -6.03
CA LEU A 162 -1.64 2.46 -5.88
C LEU A 162 -0.78 3.18 -4.85
N ILE A 163 -0.30 4.36 -5.20
CA ILE A 163 0.43 5.23 -4.29
C ILE A 163 -0.42 6.46 -4.05
N ILE A 164 -0.79 6.67 -2.79
CA ILE A 164 -1.66 7.77 -2.35
C ILE A 164 -0.83 8.69 -1.46
N ASP A 165 -0.73 9.95 -1.87
CA ASP A 165 -0.01 10.95 -1.11
C ASP A 165 -0.69 11.26 0.22
N LYS A 166 0.12 11.73 1.18
CA LYS A 166 -0.39 12.23 2.45
C LYS A 166 -1.41 13.35 2.23
N MET A 167 -2.39 13.41 3.12
CA MET A 167 -3.44 14.42 3.16
C MET A 167 -4.33 14.45 1.91
N TYR A 168 -4.26 13.43 1.04
CA TYR A 168 -5.08 13.37 -0.15
C TYR A 168 -6.37 12.57 0.10
N PRO A 169 -7.56 13.14 -0.13
CA PRO A 169 -8.81 12.45 0.18
C PRO A 169 -9.10 11.32 -0.81
N HIS A 170 -9.47 10.17 -0.26
CA HIS A 170 -9.82 8.97 -1.01
C HIS A 170 -10.77 8.07 -0.22
N HIS A 171 -11.42 7.16 -0.93
CA HIS A 171 -12.04 5.96 -0.40
C HIS A 171 -12.07 4.88 -1.48
N PHE A 172 -12.48 3.67 -1.11
CA PHE A 172 -12.65 2.55 -2.02
C PHE A 172 -14.12 2.13 -2.06
N VAL A 173 -14.54 1.69 -3.23
CA VAL A 173 -15.83 1.06 -3.46
C VAL A 173 -15.63 -0.24 -4.23
N THR A 174 -16.52 -1.20 -4.03
CA THR A 174 -16.53 -2.46 -4.76
C THR A 174 -17.83 -2.61 -5.54
N GLU A 175 -17.69 -3.04 -6.79
CA GLU A 175 -18.81 -3.31 -7.70
C GLU A 175 -19.38 -4.72 -7.46
N PRO A 176 -20.53 -5.09 -8.08
CA PRO A 176 -21.13 -6.42 -8.00
C PRO A 176 -20.23 -7.60 -8.35
#